data_AF-A0A7Y5HJ55-F1
#
_entry.id   AF-A0A7Y5HJ55-F1
#
_cell.length_a   1.000
_cell.length_b   1.000
_cell.length_c   1.000
_cell.angle_alpha   90.00
_cell.angle_beta   90.00
_cell.angle_gamma   90.00
#
_symmetry.space_group_name_H-M   'P 1'
#
loop_
_entity.id
_entity.type
_entity.pdbx_description
1 polymer ?
#
loop_
_entity_poly.entity_id
_entity_poly.type
_entity_poly.pdbx_seq_one_letter_code
_entity_poly.pdbx_strand_id
1 'polypeptide(L)'
;VEEIYQNRDAFAVKVQEVASGDMANMGLQIVSFTIRDIRDNQGYLDALGKPRTAQVKRDAIIAQAEADRDSTIKSAQANQAGQTAKFEADTVVAQSNRDYQMRLAEYQASVNLKKAEADLAYDLQRFKTGQSVKKEEVQVEFVEKQSRIQVQEQEILRRQKELEATIQKPAEAERSRVQTLAEAEKFKLETEAAGAASATKARGFAEADVVKAKGIAEAEARKAQGLAAAEVIKAQGLAEAEAMEKKAESWKLYGEAAITQMFIEMLPNLAGRIAEPLSKTEKIVVVSTGGDSAGASKVTKDVTNIMASLPPALEAVSGIDLKHMISKLSGLGKDGGEGGGPGPAK
;
A
#
# COMPACT_ATOMS: atom_id res chain seq x y z
N VAL A 1 93.99 -79.79 107.30
CA VAL A 1 93.70 -80.40 105.97
C VAL A 1 93.84 -79.38 104.86
N GLU A 2 93.32 -78.15 105.02
CA GLU A 2 93.43 -77.09 104.00
C GLU A 2 94.88 -76.68 103.69
N GLU A 3 95.75 -76.50 104.68
CA GLU A 3 97.16 -76.13 104.49
C GLU A 3 97.95 -77.21 103.73
N ILE A 4 97.65 -78.49 103.97
CA ILE A 4 98.23 -79.64 103.25
C ILE A 4 97.78 -79.64 101.78
N TYR A 5 96.55 -79.18 101.49
CA TYR A 5 96.03 -79.12 100.12
C TYR A 5 96.53 -77.90 99.35
N GLN A 6 96.61 -76.74 99.99
CA GLN A 6 97.11 -75.50 99.38
C GLN A 6 98.62 -75.53 99.17
N ASN A 7 99.39 -76.10 100.11
CA ASN A 7 100.86 -76.10 100.10
C ASN A 7 101.42 -77.52 100.27
N ARG A 8 101.19 -78.38 99.26
CA ARG A 8 101.65 -79.78 99.25
C ARG A 8 103.16 -79.91 99.40
N ASP A 9 103.91 -79.03 98.75
CA ASP A 9 105.38 -79.06 98.75
C ASP A 9 105.95 -78.78 100.14
N ALA A 10 105.37 -77.82 100.87
CA ALA A 10 105.81 -77.48 102.22
C ALA A 10 105.55 -78.60 103.24
N PHE A 11 104.45 -79.34 103.08
CA PHE A 11 104.15 -80.50 103.93
C PHE A 11 105.12 -81.66 103.67
N ALA A 12 105.43 -81.95 102.39
CA ALA A 12 106.37 -83.00 102.02
C ALA A 12 107.76 -82.80 102.63
N VAL A 13 108.26 -81.55 102.63
CA VAL A 13 109.56 -81.19 103.22
C VAL A 13 109.59 -81.43 104.74
N LYS A 14 108.56 -81.00 105.47
CA LYS A 14 108.49 -81.18 106.95
C LYS A 14 108.44 -82.65 107.35
N VAL A 15 107.71 -83.49 106.61
CA VAL A 15 107.64 -84.93 106.90
C VAL A 15 108.97 -85.62 106.61
N GLN A 16 109.65 -85.22 105.51
CA GLN A 16 110.98 -85.73 105.19
C GLN A 16 111.98 -85.39 106.30
N GLU A 17 111.97 -84.18 106.83
CA GLU A 17 112.89 -83.74 107.89
C GLU A 17 112.74 -84.58 109.17
N VAL A 18 111.51 -84.78 109.64
CA VAL A 18 111.22 -85.57 110.85
C VAL A 18 111.55 -87.05 110.64
N ALA A 19 111.13 -87.64 109.51
CA ALA A 19 111.37 -89.06 109.24
C ALA A 19 112.84 -89.37 108.96
N SER A 20 113.61 -88.40 108.43
CA SER A 20 115.05 -88.60 108.16
C SER A 20 115.84 -88.83 109.45
N GLY A 21 115.47 -88.18 110.56
CA GLY A 21 116.12 -88.40 111.86
C GLY A 21 115.91 -89.82 112.42
N ASP A 22 114.67 -90.32 112.36
CA ASP A 22 114.32 -91.65 112.86
C ASP A 22 114.87 -92.77 111.96
N MET A 23 114.84 -92.59 110.63
CA MET A 23 115.40 -93.55 109.68
C MET A 23 116.93 -93.61 109.78
N ALA A 24 117.60 -92.49 110.06
CA ALA A 24 119.05 -92.43 110.23
C ALA A 24 119.52 -93.27 111.44
N ASN A 25 118.76 -93.28 112.55
CA ASN A 25 119.05 -94.11 113.72
C ASN A 25 118.96 -95.62 113.43
N MET A 26 118.22 -96.02 112.38
CA MET A 26 118.14 -97.39 111.87
C MET A 26 119.07 -97.67 110.69
N GLY A 27 119.89 -96.70 110.27
CA GLY A 27 120.86 -96.84 109.17
C GLY A 27 120.26 -96.70 107.76
N LEU A 28 119.06 -96.12 107.62
CA LEU A 28 118.38 -95.92 106.34
C LEU A 28 118.35 -94.42 105.95
N GLN A 29 118.50 -94.09 104.66
CA GLN A 29 118.44 -92.72 104.14
C GLN A 29 117.28 -92.55 103.16
N ILE A 30 116.46 -91.51 103.36
CA ILE A 30 115.36 -91.15 102.45
C ILE A 30 115.92 -90.31 101.30
N VAL A 31 115.81 -90.80 100.06
CA VAL A 31 116.30 -90.09 98.85
C VAL A 31 115.26 -89.11 98.29
N SER A 32 113.98 -89.47 98.33
CA SER A 32 112.89 -88.63 97.82
C SER A 32 111.57 -88.99 98.50
N PHE A 33 110.80 -87.97 98.85
CA PHE A 33 109.44 -88.11 99.35
C PHE A 33 108.50 -87.28 98.47
N THR A 34 107.54 -87.93 97.82
CA THR A 34 106.53 -87.25 96.98
C THR A 34 105.13 -87.69 97.38
N ILE A 35 104.22 -86.73 97.46
CA ILE A 35 102.82 -87.00 97.79
C ILE A 35 102.11 -87.39 96.50
N ARG A 36 101.66 -88.65 96.40
CA ARG A 36 100.98 -89.16 95.21
C ARG A 36 99.53 -88.69 95.10
N ASP A 37 98.76 -88.83 96.17
CA ASP A 37 97.33 -88.49 96.18
C ASP A 37 96.90 -88.14 97.61
N ILE A 38 96.00 -87.15 97.74
CA ILE A 38 95.39 -86.78 99.01
C ILE A 38 93.90 -87.06 98.84
N ARG A 39 93.45 -88.16 99.44
CA ARG A 39 92.05 -88.56 99.41
C ARG A 39 91.41 -88.26 100.75
N ASP A 40 90.20 -87.74 100.66
CA ASP A 40 89.33 -87.58 101.81
C ASP A 40 88.11 -88.50 101.65
N ASN A 41 87.88 -89.35 102.65
CA ASN A 41 86.77 -90.29 102.68
C ASN A 41 85.46 -89.63 103.14
N GLN A 42 85.51 -88.44 103.77
CA GLN A 42 84.33 -87.70 104.25
C GLN A 42 83.85 -86.60 103.29
N GLY A 43 84.52 -86.39 102.14
CA GLY A 43 84.06 -85.51 101.06
C GLY A 43 84.18 -84.00 101.32
N TYR A 44 84.93 -83.58 102.34
CA TYR A 44 85.20 -82.18 102.69
C TYR A 44 85.89 -81.40 101.56
N LEU A 45 86.83 -82.03 100.84
CA LEU A 45 87.53 -81.37 99.72
C LEU A 45 86.61 -81.09 98.52
N ASP A 46 85.68 -81.98 98.21
CA ASP A 46 84.67 -81.77 97.17
C ASP A 46 83.68 -80.66 97.60
N ALA A 47 83.27 -80.67 98.88
CA ALA A 47 82.43 -79.62 99.43
C ALA A 47 83.07 -78.22 99.38
N LEU A 48 84.39 -78.12 99.55
CA LEU A 48 85.13 -76.85 99.45
C LEU A 48 85.14 -76.29 98.01
N GLY A 49 85.11 -77.16 96.99
CA GLY A 49 85.08 -76.76 95.57
C GLY A 49 83.70 -76.40 95.02
N LYS A 50 82.62 -76.94 95.62
CA LYS A 50 81.22 -76.67 95.22
C LYS A 50 80.82 -75.19 95.18
N PRO A 51 81.12 -74.34 96.18
CA PRO A 51 80.73 -72.92 96.12
C PRO A 51 81.43 -72.18 94.99
N ARG A 52 82.73 -72.41 94.78
CA ARG A 52 83.51 -71.74 93.72
C ARG A 52 83.06 -72.18 92.32
N THR A 53 82.76 -73.47 92.13
CA THR A 53 82.23 -73.96 90.84
C THR A 53 80.82 -73.46 90.56
N ALA A 54 79.95 -73.36 91.56
CA ALA A 54 78.62 -72.77 91.43
C ALA A 54 78.69 -71.26 91.11
N GLN A 55 79.63 -70.53 91.73
CA GLN A 55 79.90 -69.12 91.44
C GLN A 55 80.35 -68.93 89.98
N VAL A 56 81.37 -69.67 89.54
CA VAL A 56 81.87 -69.58 88.15
C VAL A 56 80.78 -69.94 87.14
N LYS A 57 79.96 -70.96 87.40
CA LYS A 57 78.81 -71.31 86.54
C LYS A 57 77.76 -70.20 86.50
N ARG A 58 77.44 -69.58 87.63
CA ARG A 58 76.51 -68.45 87.70
C ARG A 58 77.04 -67.27 86.90
N ASP A 59 78.31 -66.91 87.12
CA ASP A 59 78.95 -65.77 86.45
C ASP A 59 79.03 -66.04 84.94
N ALA A 60 79.30 -67.27 84.52
CA ALA A 60 79.27 -67.66 83.10
C ALA A 60 77.87 -67.54 82.49
N ILE A 61 76.81 -67.96 83.21
CA ILE A 61 75.42 -67.82 82.75
C ILE A 61 75.03 -66.33 82.65
N ILE A 62 75.42 -65.51 83.62
CA ILE A 62 75.17 -64.06 83.60
C ILE A 62 75.90 -63.43 82.41
N ALA A 63 77.18 -63.73 82.23
CA ALA A 63 77.96 -63.22 81.11
C ALA A 63 77.37 -63.64 79.75
N GLN A 64 76.88 -64.88 79.63
CA GLN A 64 76.20 -65.33 78.42
C GLN A 64 74.89 -64.57 78.19
N ALA A 65 74.04 -64.42 79.21
CA ALA A 65 72.77 -63.70 79.09
C ALA A 65 72.97 -62.20 78.78
N GLU A 66 74.01 -61.57 79.33
CA GLU A 66 74.39 -60.19 79.01
C GLU A 66 74.88 -60.08 77.57
N ALA A 67 75.72 -61.00 77.11
CA ALA A 67 76.18 -61.03 75.73
C ALA A 67 75.02 -61.24 74.73
N ASP A 68 74.09 -62.15 75.04
CA ASP A 68 72.91 -62.42 74.21
C ASP A 68 71.96 -61.21 74.18
N ARG A 69 71.74 -60.55 75.33
CA ARG A 69 70.96 -59.32 75.43
C ARG A 69 71.57 -58.21 74.59
N ASP A 70 72.87 -57.97 74.74
CA ASP A 70 73.57 -56.89 74.04
C ASP A 70 73.65 -57.16 72.53
N SER A 71 73.82 -58.42 72.13
CA SER A 71 73.70 -58.86 70.73
C SER A 71 72.31 -58.59 70.17
N THR A 72 71.25 -58.94 70.90
CA THR A 72 69.86 -58.71 70.50
C THR A 72 69.55 -57.21 70.38
N ILE A 73 70.01 -56.39 71.32
CA ILE A 73 69.82 -54.93 71.28
C ILE A 73 70.53 -54.34 70.06
N LYS A 74 71.80 -54.72 69.81
CA LYS A 74 72.54 -54.22 68.64
C LYS A 74 71.90 -54.67 67.33
N SER A 75 71.42 -55.91 67.26
CA SER A 75 70.70 -56.42 66.09
C SER A 75 69.39 -55.65 65.86
N ALA A 76 68.60 -55.42 66.91
CA ALA A 76 67.35 -54.66 66.83
C ALA A 76 67.60 -53.20 66.41
N GLN A 77 68.64 -52.55 66.93
CA GLN A 77 69.04 -51.20 66.54
C GLN A 77 69.49 -51.13 65.08
N ALA A 78 70.30 -52.09 64.62
CA ALA A 78 70.71 -52.17 63.22
C ALA A 78 69.51 -52.39 62.29
N ASN A 79 68.58 -53.27 62.68
CA ASN A 79 67.35 -53.51 61.93
C ASN A 79 66.42 -52.29 61.91
N GLN A 80 66.32 -51.55 63.02
CA GLN A 80 65.55 -50.31 63.07
C GLN A 80 66.16 -49.26 62.15
N ALA A 81 67.47 -49.03 62.24
CA ALA A 81 68.18 -48.07 61.39
C ALA A 81 68.09 -48.42 59.89
N GLY A 82 68.18 -49.72 59.55
CA GLY A 82 67.99 -50.19 58.18
C GLY A 82 66.57 -49.95 57.66
N GLN A 83 65.56 -50.21 58.50
CA GLN A 83 64.16 -49.96 58.14
C GLN A 83 63.85 -48.46 58.00
N THR A 84 64.35 -47.61 58.89
CA THR A 84 64.15 -46.16 58.79
C THR A 84 64.79 -45.62 57.51
N ALA A 85 66.02 -46.01 57.18
CA ALA A 85 66.68 -45.60 55.94
C ALA A 85 65.91 -46.09 54.70
N LYS A 86 65.35 -47.30 54.74
CA LYS A 86 64.51 -47.82 53.65
C LYS A 86 63.22 -47.01 53.49
N PHE A 87 62.50 -46.73 54.57
CA PHE A 87 61.29 -45.91 54.50
C PHE A 87 61.57 -44.48 54.06
N GLU A 88 62.68 -43.88 54.50
CA GLU A 88 63.13 -42.59 54.00
C GLU A 88 63.36 -42.64 52.48
N ALA A 89 64.08 -43.64 51.97
CA ALA A 89 64.28 -43.82 50.53
C ALA A 89 62.94 -43.99 49.78
N ASP A 90 62.06 -44.86 50.28
CA ASP A 90 60.74 -45.12 49.68
C ASP A 90 59.86 -43.86 49.68
N THR A 91 59.90 -43.06 50.75
CA THR A 91 59.17 -41.78 50.81
C THR A 91 59.68 -40.76 49.80
N VAL A 92 60.99 -40.65 49.60
CA VAL A 92 61.55 -39.75 48.57
C VAL A 92 61.17 -40.23 47.16
N VAL A 93 61.16 -41.54 46.91
CA VAL A 93 60.70 -42.11 45.64
C VAL A 93 59.21 -41.82 45.42
N ALA A 94 58.37 -42.02 46.44
CA ALA A 94 56.94 -41.73 46.38
C ALA A 94 56.66 -40.23 46.14
N GLN A 95 57.40 -39.34 46.82
CA GLN A 95 57.33 -37.89 46.60
C GLN A 95 57.72 -37.53 45.16
N SER A 96 58.82 -38.07 44.66
CA SER A 96 59.28 -37.83 43.30
C SER A 96 58.25 -38.30 42.26
N ASN A 97 57.60 -39.45 42.49
CA ASN A 97 56.54 -39.95 41.61
C ASN A 97 55.29 -39.06 41.66
N ARG A 98 54.87 -38.63 42.86
CA ARG A 98 53.76 -37.67 43.01
C ARG A 98 54.06 -36.36 42.28
N ASP A 99 55.25 -35.81 42.45
CA ASP A 99 55.66 -34.56 41.80
C ASP A 99 55.73 -34.70 40.28
N TYR A 100 56.25 -35.82 39.79
CA TYR A 100 56.23 -36.16 38.37
C TYR A 100 54.80 -36.20 37.83
N GLN A 101 53.87 -36.89 38.51
CA GLN A 101 52.47 -36.96 38.09
C GLN A 101 51.76 -35.60 38.13
N MET A 102 52.03 -34.78 39.16
CA MET A 102 51.49 -33.42 39.23
C MET A 102 51.97 -32.57 38.04
N ARG A 103 53.28 -32.60 37.72
CA ARG A 103 53.82 -31.89 36.57
C ARG A 103 53.27 -32.41 35.24
N LEU A 104 53.12 -33.73 35.09
CA LEU A 104 52.51 -34.34 33.91
C LEU A 104 51.08 -33.82 33.71
N ALA A 105 50.27 -33.79 34.78
CA ALA A 105 48.91 -33.28 34.73
C ALA A 105 48.85 -31.77 34.41
N GLU A 106 49.75 -30.98 34.98
CA GLU A 106 49.88 -29.55 34.70
C GLU A 106 50.26 -29.28 33.23
N TYR A 107 51.24 -30.03 32.70
CA TYR A 107 51.60 -29.95 31.29
C TYR A 107 50.45 -30.39 30.39
N GLN A 108 49.75 -31.47 30.73
CA GLN A 108 48.60 -31.91 29.96
C GLN A 108 47.46 -30.89 29.98
N ALA A 109 47.19 -30.26 31.13
CA ALA A 109 46.21 -29.18 31.24
C ALA A 109 46.59 -27.97 30.36
N SER A 110 47.86 -27.55 30.39
CA SER A 110 48.35 -26.44 29.56
C SER A 110 48.32 -26.77 28.06
N VAL A 111 48.71 -27.98 27.65
CA VAL A 111 48.59 -28.46 26.27
C VAL A 111 47.13 -28.47 25.82
N ASN A 112 46.21 -28.98 26.64
CA ASN A 112 44.79 -29.00 26.33
C ASN A 112 44.21 -27.58 26.22
N LEU A 113 44.62 -26.66 27.10
CA LEU A 113 44.24 -25.26 27.03
C LEU A 113 44.73 -24.63 25.72
N LYS A 114 46.00 -24.83 25.37
CA LYS A 114 46.56 -24.31 24.11
C LYS A 114 45.90 -24.93 22.88
N LYS A 115 45.53 -26.21 22.93
CA LYS A 115 44.77 -26.86 21.88
C LYS A 115 43.37 -26.26 21.73
N ALA A 116 42.65 -26.07 22.83
CA ALA A 116 41.34 -25.42 22.81
C ALA A 116 41.41 -23.97 22.31
N GLU A 117 42.43 -23.20 22.71
CA GLU A 117 42.70 -21.87 22.17
C GLU A 117 42.96 -21.91 20.64
N ALA A 118 43.76 -22.86 20.17
CA ALA A 118 44.04 -23.04 18.76
C ALA A 118 42.79 -23.43 17.95
N ASP A 119 41.97 -24.35 18.48
CA ASP A 119 40.70 -24.77 17.86
C ASP A 119 39.73 -23.60 17.78
N LEU A 120 39.57 -22.82 18.85
CA LEU A 120 38.74 -21.61 18.87
C LEU A 120 39.28 -20.53 17.91
N ALA A 121 40.60 -20.34 17.84
CA ALA A 121 41.21 -19.42 16.90
C ALA A 121 40.99 -19.86 15.44
N TYR A 122 41.06 -21.16 15.17
CA TYR A 122 40.76 -21.73 13.86
C TYR A 122 39.29 -21.49 13.47
N ASP A 123 38.34 -21.78 14.38
CA ASP A 123 36.92 -21.53 14.14
C ASP A 123 36.62 -20.04 13.96
N LEU A 124 37.20 -19.18 14.78
CA LEU A 124 37.06 -17.73 14.65
C LEU A 124 37.57 -17.25 13.28
N GLN A 125 38.74 -17.73 12.85
CA GLN A 125 39.29 -17.38 11.54
C GLN A 125 38.41 -17.89 10.42
N ARG A 126 37.91 -19.13 10.52
CA ARG A 126 36.94 -19.70 9.56
C ARG A 126 35.69 -18.84 9.45
N PHE A 127 35.13 -18.37 10.57
CA PHE A 127 33.97 -17.47 10.55
C PHE A 127 34.30 -16.10 9.97
N LYS A 128 35.46 -15.51 10.29
CA LYS A 128 35.90 -14.24 9.69
C LYS A 128 36.05 -14.36 8.18
N THR A 129 36.75 -15.39 7.71
CA THR A 129 36.90 -15.67 6.28
C THR A 129 35.55 -15.93 5.64
N GLY A 130 34.67 -16.72 6.27
CA GLY A 130 33.31 -16.95 5.78
C GLY A 130 32.47 -15.67 5.69
N GLN A 131 32.58 -14.76 6.66
CA GLN A 131 31.94 -13.45 6.59
C GLN A 131 32.49 -12.61 5.43
N SER A 132 33.81 -12.59 5.22
CA SER A 132 34.43 -11.88 4.08
C SER A 132 33.99 -12.46 2.74
N VAL A 133 33.97 -13.78 2.60
CA VAL A 133 33.47 -14.46 1.38
C VAL A 133 31.99 -14.10 1.16
N LYS A 134 31.16 -14.16 2.19
CA LYS A 134 29.74 -13.81 2.07
C LYS A 134 29.51 -12.33 1.72
N LYS A 135 30.34 -11.42 2.24
CA LYS A 135 30.31 -10.00 1.85
C LYS A 135 30.65 -9.85 0.36
N GLU A 136 31.69 -10.53 -0.10
CA GLU A 136 32.07 -10.51 -1.52
C GLU A 136 30.99 -11.13 -2.41
N GLU A 137 30.38 -12.24 -1.98
CA GLU A 137 29.28 -12.91 -2.68
C GLU A 137 28.07 -11.98 -2.84
N VAL A 138 27.66 -11.27 -1.78
CA VAL A 138 26.59 -10.26 -1.85
C VAL A 138 26.97 -9.09 -2.77
N GLN A 139 28.24 -8.68 -2.77
CA GLN A 139 28.72 -7.62 -3.66
C GLN A 139 28.67 -8.06 -5.13
N VAL A 140 29.08 -9.30 -5.44
CA VAL A 140 28.96 -9.90 -6.77
C VAL A 140 27.49 -9.98 -7.17
N GLU A 141 26.60 -10.47 -6.30
CA GLU A 141 25.16 -10.53 -6.56
C GLU A 141 24.56 -9.14 -6.83
N PHE A 142 25.01 -8.12 -6.07
CA PHE A 142 24.59 -6.73 -6.30
C PHE A 142 25.04 -6.22 -7.67
N VAL A 143 26.30 -6.45 -8.04
CA VAL A 143 26.84 -6.07 -9.35
C VAL A 143 26.10 -6.81 -10.47
N GLU A 144 25.85 -8.11 -10.33
CA GLU A 144 25.07 -8.91 -11.29
C GLU A 144 23.65 -8.37 -11.47
N LYS A 145 22.96 -8.05 -10.37
CA LYS A 145 21.62 -7.44 -10.42
C LYS A 145 21.66 -6.06 -11.09
N GLN A 146 22.64 -5.23 -10.74
CA GLN A 146 22.80 -3.91 -11.34
C GLN A 146 23.09 -4.01 -12.84
N SER A 147 23.99 -4.91 -13.26
CA SER A 147 24.25 -5.19 -14.67
C SER A 147 23.01 -5.72 -15.39
N ARG A 148 22.20 -6.57 -14.74
CA ARG A 148 20.93 -7.05 -15.31
C ARG A 148 19.92 -5.92 -15.50
N ILE A 149 19.79 -5.01 -14.51
CA ILE A 149 18.95 -3.81 -14.63
C ILE A 149 19.44 -2.95 -15.79
N GLN A 150 20.75 -2.71 -15.91
CA GLN A 150 21.32 -1.95 -17.03
C GLN A 150 21.01 -2.58 -18.39
N VAL A 151 21.15 -3.90 -18.52
CA VAL A 151 20.78 -4.62 -19.76
C VAL A 151 19.28 -4.44 -20.04
N GLN A 152 18.42 -4.57 -19.04
CA GLN A 152 16.98 -4.36 -19.20
C GLN A 152 16.63 -2.92 -19.59
N GLU A 153 17.27 -1.91 -18.99
CA GLU A 153 17.11 -0.50 -19.36
C GLU A 153 17.55 -0.26 -20.81
N GLN A 154 18.68 -0.83 -21.23
CA GLN A 154 19.12 -0.76 -22.63
C GLN A 154 18.15 -1.47 -23.59
N GLU A 155 17.60 -2.63 -23.21
CA GLU A 155 16.56 -3.31 -23.98
C GLU A 155 15.27 -2.48 -24.07
N ILE A 156 14.84 -1.85 -22.98
CA ILE A 156 13.69 -0.95 -22.97
C ILE A 156 13.93 0.24 -23.90
N LEU A 157 15.11 0.86 -23.84
CA LEU A 157 15.48 1.97 -24.72
C LEU A 157 15.51 1.54 -26.19
N ARG A 158 16.07 0.36 -26.50
CA ARG A 158 16.07 -0.19 -27.85
C ARG A 158 14.63 -0.42 -28.33
N ARG A 159 13.79 -1.02 -27.48
CA ARG A 159 12.38 -1.29 -27.77
C ARG A 159 11.55 -0.02 -27.91
N GLN A 160 11.81 1.01 -27.10
CA GLN A 160 11.19 2.33 -27.25
C GLN A 160 11.54 2.94 -28.59
N LYS A 161 12.82 2.93 -28.99
CA LYS A 161 13.25 3.42 -30.31
C LYS A 161 12.65 2.61 -31.46
N GLU A 162 12.55 1.29 -31.32
CA GLU A 162 11.87 0.42 -32.29
C GLU A 162 10.38 0.77 -32.42
N LEU A 163 9.67 0.95 -31.29
CA LEU A 163 8.25 1.33 -31.29
C LEU A 163 8.03 2.76 -31.80
N GLU A 164 8.92 3.69 -31.47
CA GLU A 164 8.89 5.05 -31.98
C GLU A 164 9.05 5.05 -33.50
N ALA A 165 10.02 4.30 -34.03
CA ALA A 165 10.25 4.17 -35.46
C ALA A 165 9.13 3.41 -36.19
N THR A 166 8.57 2.36 -35.59
CA THR A 166 7.62 1.45 -36.25
C THR A 166 6.16 1.88 -36.11
N ILE A 167 5.78 2.47 -34.97
CA ILE A 167 4.39 2.83 -34.66
C ILE A 167 4.22 4.35 -34.65
N GLN A 168 5.03 5.09 -33.88
CA GLN A 168 4.79 6.52 -33.71
C GLN A 168 5.08 7.32 -34.97
N LYS A 169 6.22 7.09 -35.65
CA LYS A 169 6.56 7.83 -36.87
C LYS A 169 5.56 7.60 -38.01
N PRO A 170 5.12 6.35 -38.32
CA PRO A 170 4.07 6.15 -39.31
C PRO A 170 2.72 6.71 -38.86
N ALA A 171 2.37 6.61 -37.57
CA ALA A 171 1.13 7.18 -37.05
C ALA A 171 1.13 8.72 -37.09
N GLU A 172 2.25 9.38 -36.80
CA GLU A 172 2.41 10.83 -36.96
C GLU A 172 2.41 11.25 -38.43
N ALA A 173 3.07 10.49 -39.31
CA ALA A 173 3.02 10.73 -40.74
C ALA A 173 1.59 10.60 -41.28
N GLU A 174 0.83 9.59 -40.85
CA GLU A 174 -0.57 9.40 -41.23
C GLU A 174 -1.48 10.49 -40.63
N ARG A 175 -1.28 10.85 -39.37
CA ARG A 175 -2.01 11.95 -38.72
C ARG A 175 -1.77 13.28 -39.46
N SER A 176 -0.51 13.58 -39.77
CA SER A 176 -0.15 14.78 -40.52
C SER A 176 -0.76 14.74 -41.93
N ARG A 177 -0.70 13.61 -42.63
CA ARG A 177 -1.34 13.41 -43.94
C ARG A 177 -2.86 13.65 -43.88
N VAL A 178 -3.55 13.08 -42.90
CA VAL A 178 -5.00 13.24 -42.70
C VAL A 178 -5.33 14.70 -42.35
N GLN A 179 -4.54 15.36 -41.51
CA GLN A 179 -4.72 16.78 -41.22
C GLN A 179 -4.56 17.66 -42.46
N THR A 180 -3.51 17.43 -43.27
CA THR A 180 -3.31 18.18 -44.52
C THR A 180 -4.41 17.90 -45.53
N LEU A 181 -4.90 16.66 -45.64
CA LEU A 181 -6.05 16.33 -46.49
C LEU A 181 -7.33 17.00 -46.01
N ALA A 182 -7.61 16.97 -44.69
CA ALA A 182 -8.78 17.62 -44.11
C ALA A 182 -8.71 19.16 -44.24
N GLU A 183 -7.52 19.77 -44.09
CA GLU A 183 -7.31 21.19 -44.36
C GLU A 183 -7.48 21.53 -45.84
N ALA A 184 -6.99 20.68 -46.75
CA ALA A 184 -7.18 20.84 -48.18
C ALA A 184 -8.66 20.71 -48.57
N GLU A 185 -9.40 19.75 -48.00
CA GLU A 185 -10.85 19.61 -48.19
C GLU A 185 -11.62 20.80 -47.62
N LYS A 186 -11.28 21.24 -46.41
CA LYS A 186 -11.87 22.44 -45.80
C LYS A 186 -11.65 23.67 -46.69
N PHE A 187 -10.42 23.88 -47.16
CA PHE A 187 -10.08 24.98 -48.05
C PHE A 187 -10.82 24.89 -49.40
N LYS A 188 -10.96 23.68 -49.96
CA LYS A 188 -11.75 23.44 -51.18
C LYS A 188 -13.25 23.74 -50.96
N LEU A 189 -13.83 23.28 -49.86
CA LEU A 189 -15.22 23.57 -49.49
C LEU A 189 -15.45 25.06 -49.24
N GLU A 190 -14.53 25.75 -48.56
CA GLU A 190 -14.62 27.19 -48.33
C GLU A 190 -14.53 27.98 -49.64
N THR A 191 -13.63 27.58 -50.56
CA THR A 191 -13.51 28.23 -51.88
C THR A 191 -14.68 27.93 -52.80
N GLU A 192 -15.21 26.70 -52.82
CA GLU A 192 -16.44 26.34 -53.53
C GLU A 192 -17.67 27.03 -52.95
N ALA A 193 -17.80 27.10 -51.62
CA ALA A 193 -18.87 27.82 -50.95
C ALA A 193 -18.78 29.33 -51.19
N ALA A 194 -17.58 29.92 -51.19
CA ALA A 194 -17.36 31.32 -51.56
C ALA A 194 -17.71 31.57 -53.04
N GLY A 195 -17.34 30.64 -53.94
CA GLY A 195 -17.70 30.68 -55.34
C GLY A 195 -19.21 30.58 -55.57
N ALA A 196 -19.88 29.64 -54.89
CA ALA A 196 -21.33 29.47 -54.94
C ALA A 196 -22.07 30.66 -54.31
N ALA A 197 -21.57 31.22 -53.21
CA ALA A 197 -22.11 32.44 -52.61
C ALA A 197 -21.96 33.64 -53.55
N SER A 198 -20.82 33.77 -54.24
CA SER A 198 -20.59 34.82 -55.23
C SER A 198 -21.48 34.64 -56.48
N ALA A 199 -21.65 33.39 -56.95
CA ALA A 199 -22.56 33.06 -58.05
C ALA A 199 -24.03 33.30 -57.69
N THR A 200 -24.42 32.99 -56.46
CA THR A 200 -25.79 33.25 -55.96
C THR A 200 -26.03 34.75 -55.79
N LYS A 201 -25.04 35.52 -55.30
CA LYS A 201 -25.12 36.99 -55.27
C LYS A 201 -25.26 37.55 -56.69
N ALA A 202 -24.44 37.11 -57.64
CA ALA A 202 -24.52 37.56 -59.04
C ALA A 202 -25.87 37.21 -59.69
N ARG A 203 -26.41 36.00 -59.44
CA ARG A 203 -27.76 35.62 -59.89
C ARG A 203 -28.85 36.46 -59.23
N GLY A 204 -28.76 36.72 -57.93
CA GLY A 204 -29.70 37.57 -57.21
C GLY A 204 -29.71 39.01 -57.74
N PHE A 205 -28.55 39.57 -58.10
CA PHE A 205 -28.48 40.87 -58.77
C PHE A 205 -29.11 40.85 -60.17
N ALA A 206 -28.85 39.79 -60.96
CA ALA A 206 -29.48 39.63 -62.27
C ALA A 206 -31.01 39.46 -62.18
N GLU A 207 -31.51 38.71 -61.20
CA GLU A 207 -32.94 38.56 -60.94
C GLU A 207 -33.57 39.87 -60.44
N ALA A 208 -32.87 40.64 -59.60
CA ALA A 208 -33.34 41.96 -59.18
C ALA A 208 -33.47 42.93 -60.37
N ASP A 209 -32.55 42.90 -61.32
CA ASP A 209 -32.62 43.70 -62.54
C ASP A 209 -33.77 43.24 -63.46
N VAL A 210 -34.01 41.92 -63.57
CA VAL A 210 -35.15 41.36 -64.32
C VAL A 210 -36.49 41.75 -63.68
N VAL A 211 -36.59 41.68 -62.35
CA VAL A 211 -37.81 42.09 -61.61
C VAL A 211 -38.05 43.59 -61.75
N LYS A 212 -37.00 44.42 -61.70
CA LYS A 212 -37.10 45.86 -61.91
C LYS A 212 -37.58 46.20 -63.32
N ALA A 213 -37.05 45.51 -64.35
CA ALA A 213 -37.49 45.67 -65.73
C ALA A 213 -38.95 45.22 -65.93
N LYS A 214 -39.36 44.08 -65.34
CA LYS A 214 -40.76 43.63 -65.34
C LYS A 214 -41.70 44.60 -64.63
N GLY A 215 -41.30 45.15 -63.48
CA GLY A 215 -42.09 46.12 -62.73
C GLY A 215 -42.35 47.41 -63.51
N ILE A 216 -41.37 47.89 -64.28
CA ILE A 216 -41.55 49.06 -65.18
C ILE A 216 -42.51 48.71 -66.32
N ALA A 217 -42.35 47.54 -66.95
CA ALA A 217 -43.24 47.09 -68.02
C ALA A 217 -44.70 46.88 -67.55
N GLU A 218 -44.91 46.31 -66.36
CA GLU A 218 -46.23 46.13 -65.77
C GLU A 218 -46.87 47.47 -65.38
N ALA A 219 -46.08 48.42 -64.87
CA ALA A 219 -46.55 49.77 -64.57
C ALA A 219 -46.99 50.52 -65.84
N GLU A 220 -46.25 50.40 -66.94
CA GLU A 220 -46.62 50.96 -68.24
C GLU A 220 -47.86 50.29 -68.83
N ALA A 221 -47.96 48.96 -68.73
CA ALA A 221 -49.14 48.21 -69.17
C ALA A 221 -50.41 48.61 -68.39
N ARG A 222 -50.31 48.76 -67.06
CA ARG A 222 -51.42 49.25 -66.23
C ARG A 222 -51.84 50.67 -66.59
N LYS A 223 -50.87 51.54 -66.92
CA LYS A 223 -51.14 52.93 -67.33
C LYS A 223 -51.90 52.97 -68.65
N ALA A 224 -51.53 52.13 -69.61
CA ALA A 224 -52.22 51.99 -70.89
C ALA A 224 -53.64 51.40 -70.73
N GLN A 225 -53.81 50.37 -69.88
CA GLN A 225 -55.13 49.80 -69.57
C GLN A 225 -56.05 50.80 -68.86
N GLY A 226 -55.50 51.64 -67.96
CA GLY A 226 -56.27 52.70 -67.29
C GLY A 226 -56.78 53.77 -68.24
N LEU A 227 -55.98 54.17 -69.24
CA LEU A 227 -56.40 55.11 -70.29
C LEU A 227 -57.47 54.50 -71.20
N ALA A 228 -57.32 53.23 -71.58
CA ALA A 228 -58.32 52.54 -72.39
C ALA A 228 -59.66 52.34 -71.64
N ALA A 229 -59.61 52.01 -70.34
CA ALA A 229 -60.81 51.90 -69.52
C ALA A 229 -61.53 53.26 -69.35
N ALA A 230 -60.77 54.37 -69.24
CA ALA A 230 -61.34 55.71 -69.17
C ALA A 230 -62.05 56.13 -70.46
N GLU A 231 -61.53 55.76 -71.64
CA GLU A 231 -62.21 56.01 -72.92
C GLU A 231 -63.48 55.17 -73.09
N VAL A 232 -63.47 53.91 -72.66
CA VAL A 232 -64.66 53.03 -72.70
C VAL A 232 -65.78 53.55 -71.81
N ILE A 233 -65.47 54.00 -70.59
CA ILE A 233 -66.46 54.58 -69.67
C ILE A 233 -67.04 55.88 -70.25
N LYS A 234 -66.21 56.72 -70.89
CA LYS A 234 -66.67 57.96 -71.52
C LYS A 234 -67.60 57.70 -72.72
N ALA A 235 -67.33 56.66 -73.50
CA ALA A 235 -68.19 56.23 -74.61
C ALA A 235 -69.50 55.60 -74.12
N GLN A 236 -69.46 54.79 -73.05
CA GLN A 236 -70.67 54.22 -72.42
C GLN A 236 -71.56 55.32 -71.81
N GLY A 237 -70.98 56.34 -71.16
CA GLY A 237 -71.74 57.46 -70.61
C GLY A 237 -72.44 58.30 -71.67
N LEU A 238 -71.85 58.46 -72.85
CA LEU A 238 -72.50 59.12 -74.00
C LEU A 238 -73.62 58.27 -74.60
N ALA A 239 -73.42 56.95 -74.71
CA ALA A 239 -74.43 56.03 -75.22
C ALA A 239 -75.63 55.86 -74.27
N GLU A 240 -75.40 55.87 -72.95
CA GLU A 240 -76.48 55.86 -71.95
C GLU A 240 -77.28 57.17 -71.94
N ALA A 241 -76.63 58.32 -72.15
CA ALA A 241 -77.31 59.60 -72.28
C ALA A 241 -78.25 59.62 -73.50
N GLU A 242 -77.77 59.17 -74.68
CA GLU A 242 -78.59 59.08 -75.89
C GLU A 242 -79.72 58.03 -75.78
N ALA A 243 -79.48 56.92 -75.09
CA ALA A 243 -80.49 55.89 -74.84
C ALA A 243 -81.59 56.37 -73.86
N MET A 244 -81.22 57.19 -72.87
CA MET A 244 -82.14 57.77 -71.90
C MET A 244 -83.01 58.86 -72.53
N GLU A 245 -82.47 59.64 -73.48
CA GLU A 245 -83.21 60.64 -74.25
C GLU A 245 -84.25 59.99 -75.18
N LYS A 246 -83.88 58.90 -75.87
CA LYS A 246 -84.83 58.10 -76.69
C LYS A 246 -85.88 57.37 -75.86
N LYS A 247 -85.53 56.94 -74.64
CA LYS A 247 -86.52 56.40 -73.66
C LYS A 247 -87.50 57.49 -73.21
N ALA A 248 -87.06 58.72 -73.00
CA ALA A 248 -87.95 59.81 -72.63
C ALA A 248 -88.94 60.19 -73.75
N GLU A 249 -88.54 60.10 -75.03
CA GLU A 249 -89.44 60.31 -76.18
C GLU A 249 -90.48 59.18 -76.33
N SER A 250 -90.12 57.93 -76.04
CA SER A 250 -91.04 56.80 -76.12
C SER A 250 -92.04 56.75 -74.95
N TRP A 251 -91.76 57.44 -73.84
CA TRP A 251 -92.69 57.57 -72.71
C TRP A 251 -93.79 58.62 -72.94
N LYS A 252 -93.66 59.50 -73.94
CA LYS A 252 -94.72 60.46 -74.31
C LYS A 252 -95.85 59.88 -75.16
N LEU A 253 -95.67 58.67 -75.73
CA LEU A 253 -96.60 58.08 -76.70
C LEU A 253 -97.45 56.91 -76.15
N TYR A 254 -97.35 56.58 -74.86
CA TYR A 254 -98.16 55.53 -74.23
C TYR A 254 -99.04 56.10 -73.11
N GLY A 255 -100.30 56.36 -73.45
CA GLY A 255 -101.34 56.84 -72.54
C GLY A 255 -101.86 55.75 -71.58
N GLU A 256 -101.99 56.16 -70.31
CA GLU A 256 -102.93 55.77 -69.22
C GLU A 256 -103.27 54.30 -68.89
N ALA A 257 -102.85 53.30 -69.67
CA ALA A 257 -103.17 51.89 -69.40
C ALA A 257 -101.96 51.04 -68.91
N ALA A 258 -100.76 51.62 -68.85
CA ALA A 258 -99.53 50.88 -68.51
C ALA A 258 -99.17 50.90 -67.01
N ILE A 259 -99.79 51.78 -66.22
CA ILE A 259 -99.51 51.94 -64.78
C ILE A 259 -100.14 50.78 -63.98
N THR A 260 -101.20 50.16 -64.49
CA THR A 260 -101.94 49.06 -63.85
C THR A 260 -101.28 47.70 -64.02
N GLN A 261 -100.53 47.46 -65.11
CA GLN A 261 -99.77 46.21 -65.32
C GLN A 261 -98.51 46.16 -64.42
N MET A 262 -97.85 47.30 -64.23
CA MET A 262 -96.60 47.45 -63.47
C MET A 262 -96.80 47.24 -61.95
N PHE A 263 -98.03 47.45 -61.44
CA PHE A 263 -98.39 47.17 -60.05
C PHE A 263 -98.68 45.69 -59.77
N ILE A 264 -99.19 44.93 -60.75
CA ILE A 264 -99.48 43.49 -60.59
C ILE A 264 -98.19 42.67 -60.67
N GLU A 265 -97.20 43.09 -61.46
CA GLU A 265 -95.91 42.39 -61.61
C GLU A 265 -94.91 42.65 -60.46
N MET A 266 -95.05 43.76 -59.72
CA MET A 266 -94.20 44.05 -58.55
C MET A 266 -94.70 43.44 -57.23
N LEU A 267 -95.98 43.08 -57.11
CA LEU A 267 -96.53 42.50 -55.86
C LEU A 267 -95.87 41.18 -55.43
N PRO A 268 -95.55 40.22 -56.32
CA PRO A 268 -94.84 38.99 -55.95
C PRO A 268 -93.42 39.25 -55.44
N ASN A 269 -92.73 40.25 -55.99
CA ASN A 269 -91.34 40.58 -55.66
C ASN A 269 -91.19 41.27 -54.30
N LEU A 270 -92.19 42.04 -53.87
CA LEU A 270 -92.21 42.65 -52.54
C LEU A 270 -92.60 41.64 -51.45
N ALA A 271 -93.53 40.72 -51.74
CA ALA A 271 -93.89 39.63 -50.83
C ALA A 271 -92.73 38.65 -50.58
N GLY A 272 -91.97 38.29 -51.63
CA GLY A 272 -90.83 37.39 -51.53
C GLY A 272 -89.68 37.92 -50.67
N ARG A 273 -89.35 39.21 -50.77
CA ARG A 273 -88.23 39.82 -50.02
C ARG A 273 -88.55 40.20 -48.57
N ILE A 274 -89.84 40.26 -48.20
CA ILE A 274 -90.26 40.48 -46.80
C ILE A 274 -90.39 39.14 -46.03
N ALA A 275 -90.69 38.02 -46.72
CA ALA A 275 -90.81 36.69 -46.10
C ALA A 275 -89.47 35.95 -45.94
N GLU A 276 -88.42 36.37 -46.65
CA GLU A 276 -87.10 35.72 -46.65
C GLU A 276 -86.45 35.61 -45.24
N PRO A 277 -86.57 36.61 -44.33
CA PRO A 277 -86.01 36.51 -42.99
C PRO A 277 -86.87 35.73 -41.99
N LEU A 278 -88.15 35.43 -42.30
CA LEU A 278 -89.06 34.70 -41.42
C LEU A 278 -89.10 33.18 -41.69
N SER A 279 -88.73 32.72 -42.89
CA SER A 279 -88.71 31.27 -43.23
C SER A 279 -87.48 30.51 -42.69
N LYS A 280 -86.48 31.21 -42.12
CA LYS A 280 -85.20 30.61 -41.68
C LYS A 280 -85.08 30.36 -40.17
N THR A 281 -86.17 30.42 -39.40
CA THR A 281 -86.14 30.19 -37.94
C THR A 281 -87.34 29.37 -37.42
N GLU A 282 -87.32 28.04 -37.63
CA GLU A 282 -88.37 27.13 -37.13
C GLU A 282 -88.08 26.51 -35.73
N LYS A 283 -86.97 26.82 -35.06
CA LYS A 283 -86.73 26.27 -33.70
C LYS A 283 -85.86 27.16 -32.80
N ILE A 284 -86.52 27.89 -31.91
CA ILE A 284 -85.89 28.46 -30.72
C ILE A 284 -86.05 27.41 -29.60
N VAL A 285 -84.95 26.76 -29.20
CA VAL A 285 -84.93 25.81 -28.08
C VAL A 285 -84.35 26.51 -26.86
N VAL A 286 -85.21 26.84 -25.89
CA VAL A 286 -84.80 27.26 -24.55
C VAL A 286 -84.73 25.99 -23.69
N VAL A 287 -83.51 25.57 -23.34
CA VAL A 287 -83.30 24.49 -22.35
C VAL A 287 -83.03 25.13 -21.00
N SER A 288 -84.06 25.16 -20.16
CA SER A 288 -83.95 25.40 -18.72
C SER A 288 -84.16 24.06 -18.01
N THR A 289 -83.09 23.47 -17.49
CA THR A 289 -83.16 22.34 -16.55
C THR A 289 -83.11 22.93 -15.14
N GLY A 290 -84.27 22.96 -14.48
CA GLY A 290 -84.48 23.64 -13.21
C GLY A 290 -83.71 23.06 -12.03
N GLY A 291 -83.23 23.98 -11.20
CA GLY A 291 -82.84 23.81 -9.80
C GLY A 291 -82.77 25.21 -9.20
N ASP A 292 -83.86 25.63 -8.54
CA ASP A 292 -84.11 26.87 -7.81
C ASP A 292 -83.53 28.20 -8.33
N SER A 293 -84.46 29.02 -8.85
CA SER A 293 -84.37 30.46 -9.10
C SER A 293 -83.50 30.94 -10.29
N ALA A 294 -84.08 31.87 -11.07
CA ALA A 294 -83.45 32.71 -12.12
C ALA A 294 -83.42 32.18 -13.57
N GLY A 295 -84.58 32.22 -14.25
CA GLY A 295 -84.79 31.85 -15.66
C GLY A 295 -85.16 32.99 -16.63
N ALA A 296 -84.93 34.26 -16.31
CA ALA A 296 -85.10 35.37 -17.26
C ALA A 296 -83.97 36.42 -17.17
N SER A 297 -83.36 36.58 -15.99
CA SER A 297 -82.33 37.60 -15.76
C SER A 297 -80.91 37.23 -16.23
N LYS A 298 -80.64 35.99 -16.64
CA LYS A 298 -79.35 35.59 -17.24
C LYS A 298 -79.29 35.78 -18.75
N VAL A 299 -80.39 35.55 -19.48
CA VAL A 299 -80.43 35.84 -20.94
C VAL A 299 -80.29 37.34 -21.19
N THR A 300 -80.93 38.18 -20.37
CA THR A 300 -80.74 39.63 -20.44
C THR A 300 -79.29 40.01 -20.10
N LYS A 301 -78.65 39.38 -19.10
CA LYS A 301 -77.25 39.67 -18.74
C LYS A 301 -76.22 39.16 -19.75
N ASP A 302 -76.45 38.03 -20.40
CA ASP A 302 -75.53 37.47 -21.39
C ASP A 302 -75.64 38.21 -22.74
N VAL A 303 -76.82 38.70 -23.11
CA VAL A 303 -76.98 39.61 -24.25
C VAL A 303 -76.37 40.98 -23.95
N THR A 304 -76.50 41.50 -22.73
CA THR A 304 -75.83 42.74 -22.31
C THR A 304 -74.31 42.59 -22.27
N ASN A 305 -73.77 41.43 -21.84
CA ASN A 305 -72.33 41.16 -21.83
C ASN A 305 -71.74 40.98 -23.24
N ILE A 306 -72.46 40.34 -24.16
CA ILE A 306 -72.03 40.20 -25.56
C ILE A 306 -72.05 41.55 -26.30
N MET A 307 -73.06 42.39 -26.03
CA MET A 307 -73.10 43.78 -26.52
C MET A 307 -72.00 44.66 -25.90
N ALA A 308 -71.62 44.40 -24.65
CA ALA A 308 -70.55 45.13 -23.95
C ALA A 308 -69.13 44.68 -24.35
N SER A 309 -68.94 43.45 -24.84
CA SER A 309 -67.64 42.92 -25.28
C SER A 309 -67.31 43.19 -26.75
N LEU A 310 -68.28 43.67 -27.53
CA LEU A 310 -68.13 43.98 -28.95
C LEU A 310 -67.20 45.17 -29.23
N PRO A 311 -67.24 46.28 -28.47
CA PRO A 311 -66.35 47.42 -28.72
C PRO A 311 -64.84 47.12 -28.50
N PRO A 312 -64.42 46.46 -27.40
CA PRO A 312 -62.99 46.16 -27.19
C PRO A 312 -62.42 45.13 -28.18
N ALA A 313 -63.25 44.18 -28.64
CA ALA A 313 -62.82 43.15 -29.59
C ALA A 313 -62.68 43.69 -31.02
N LEU A 314 -63.47 44.70 -31.40
CA LEU A 314 -63.33 45.40 -32.68
C LEU A 314 -62.12 46.34 -32.69
N GLU A 315 -61.85 47.03 -31.58
CA GLU A 315 -60.67 47.90 -31.41
C GLU A 315 -59.36 47.11 -31.46
N ALA A 316 -59.30 45.94 -30.84
CA ALA A 316 -58.08 45.11 -30.78
C ALA A 316 -57.67 44.49 -32.12
N VAL A 317 -58.61 44.31 -33.06
CA VAL A 317 -58.35 43.70 -34.39
C VAL A 317 -58.29 44.72 -35.52
N SER A 318 -58.91 45.90 -35.37
CA SER A 318 -58.95 46.94 -36.42
C SER A 318 -58.12 48.19 -36.14
N GLY A 319 -57.65 48.41 -34.91
CA GLY A 319 -56.81 49.57 -34.56
C GLY A 319 -57.49 50.93 -34.70
N ILE A 320 -58.83 50.96 -34.81
CA ILE A 320 -59.63 52.18 -34.98
C ILE A 320 -60.51 52.39 -33.75
N ASP A 321 -60.32 53.53 -33.09
CA ASP A 321 -60.92 53.90 -31.80
C ASP A 321 -62.30 54.57 -32.03
N LEU A 322 -63.37 53.77 -31.90
CA LEU A 322 -64.75 54.18 -32.23
C LEU A 322 -65.28 55.29 -31.29
N LYS A 323 -64.73 55.41 -30.07
CA LYS A 323 -65.03 56.52 -29.15
C LYS A 323 -64.54 57.88 -29.67
N HIS A 324 -63.47 57.89 -30.47
CA HIS A 324 -62.92 59.10 -31.08
C HIS A 324 -63.66 59.56 -32.35
N MET A 325 -64.37 58.65 -33.04
CA MET A 325 -65.24 58.99 -34.17
C MET A 325 -66.62 59.47 -33.70
N ILE A 326 -67.16 58.90 -32.62
CA ILE A 326 -68.47 59.28 -32.08
C ILE A 326 -68.42 60.65 -31.38
N SER A 327 -67.32 61.02 -30.74
CA SER A 327 -67.14 62.38 -30.20
C SER A 327 -67.00 63.45 -31.28
N LYS A 328 -66.51 63.11 -32.48
CA LYS A 328 -66.47 64.00 -33.65
C LYS A 328 -67.80 64.13 -34.41
N LEU A 329 -68.74 63.20 -34.22
CA LEU A 329 -70.08 63.24 -34.82
C LEU A 329 -71.16 63.79 -33.86
N SER A 330 -70.97 63.68 -32.55
CA SER A 330 -71.88 64.22 -31.53
C SER A 330 -71.60 65.68 -31.13
N GLY A 331 -70.56 66.31 -31.69
CA GLY A 331 -70.20 67.72 -31.48
C GLY A 331 -70.74 68.70 -32.52
N LEU A 332 -71.61 68.28 -33.44
CA LEU A 332 -72.23 69.13 -34.46
C LEU A 332 -73.71 69.31 -34.14
N GLY A 333 -74.00 70.16 -33.14
CA GLY A 333 -75.37 70.42 -32.73
C GLY A 333 -75.59 71.40 -31.57
N LYS A 334 -74.82 72.50 -31.45
CA LYS A 334 -75.27 73.85 -31.02
C LYS A 334 -74.11 74.81 -30.71
N ASP A 335 -73.68 75.53 -31.74
CA ASP A 335 -73.46 77.00 -31.82
C ASP A 335 -72.87 77.23 -33.23
N GLY A 336 -73.39 78.08 -34.12
CA GLY A 336 -74.22 79.26 -33.93
C GLY A 336 -73.34 80.51 -33.90
N GLY A 337 -73.05 81.11 -35.06
CA GLY A 337 -72.56 82.49 -35.10
C GLY A 337 -71.46 82.80 -36.12
N GLU A 338 -71.90 83.30 -37.29
CA GLU A 338 -71.32 84.43 -38.04
C GLU A 338 -69.85 84.44 -38.50
N GLY A 339 -69.70 84.51 -39.83
CA GLY A 339 -69.03 85.67 -40.44
C GLY A 339 -67.60 85.48 -40.92
N GLY A 340 -67.45 85.39 -42.26
CA GLY A 340 -66.44 86.12 -43.04
C GLY A 340 -64.96 85.92 -42.73
N GLY A 341 -64.20 85.41 -43.71
CA GLY A 341 -62.72 85.47 -43.73
C GLY A 341 -62.18 86.91 -43.79
N PRO A 342 -60.88 87.15 -44.09
CA PRO A 342 -59.84 86.26 -44.60
C PRO A 342 -58.59 86.22 -43.67
N GLY A 343 -57.50 85.57 -44.09
CA GLY A 343 -56.19 85.53 -43.39
C GLY A 343 -55.51 86.90 -43.20
N PRO A 344 -54.19 87.02 -42.91
CA PRO A 344 -53.11 86.04 -43.00
C PRO A 344 -52.10 86.07 -41.80
N ALA A 345 -51.02 85.29 -41.92
CA ALA A 345 -49.65 85.56 -41.46
C ALA A 345 -49.40 86.09 -40.04
N LYS A 346 -48.86 85.24 -39.17
CA LYS A 346 -47.41 85.17 -38.86
C LYS A 346 -47.14 84.01 -37.91
#